data_AF-Q8VWX6-F1
#
_entry.id   AF-Q8VWX6-F1
#
_cell.length_a   1.000
_cell.length_b   1.000
_cell.length_c   1.000
_cell.angle_alpha   90.00
_cell.angle_beta   90.00
_cell.angle_gamma   90.00
#
_symmetry.space_group_name_H-M   'P 1'
#
loop_
_entity.id
_entity.type
_entity.pdbx_description
1 polymer ?
#
loop_
_entity_poly.entity_id
_entity_poly.type
_entity_poly.pdbx_seq_one_letter_code
_entity_poly.pdbx_strand_id
1 'polypeptide(L)' 'PMVFIGGKMFGGLEKVMAAHISGELVPALKDAGALWL' A
#
# COMPACT_ATOMS: atom_id res chain seq x y z
N PRO A 1 12.63 -3.50 5.00
CA PRO A 1 11.39 -3.79 5.78
C PRO A 1 10.46 -4.68 4.93
N MET A 2 9.55 -5.42 5.54
CA MET A 2 8.45 -6.10 4.84
C MET A 2 7.13 -5.44 5.22
N VAL A 3 6.40 -4.94 4.23
CA VAL A 3 5.13 -4.25 4.41
C VAL A 3 3.99 -5.15 3.93
N PHE A 4 2.92 -5.18 4.71
CA PHE A 4 1.71 -5.94 4.42
C PHE A 4 0.53 -4.98 4.35
N ILE A 5 -0.38 -5.22 3.40
CA ILE A 5 -1.64 -4.48 3.23
C ILE A 5 -2.77 -5.51 3.14
N GLY A 6 -3.80 -5.37 3.98
CA GLY A 6 -4.92 -6.33 4.03
C GLY A 6 -4.49 -7.77 4.33
N GLY A 7 -3.42 -7.95 5.12
CA GLY A 7 -2.85 -9.28 5.43
C GLY A 7 -2.02 -9.92 4.32
N LYS A 8 -1.83 -9.26 3.16
CA LYS A 8 -1.02 -9.77 2.04
C LYS A 8 0.31 -9.04 1.98
N MET A 9 1.39 -9.75 1.62
CA MET A 9 2.71 -9.14 1.42
C MET A 9 2.64 -8.13 0.27
N PHE A 10 2.90 -6.88 0.58
CA PHE A 10 2.87 -5.78 -0.38
C PHE A 10 4.25 -5.54 -0.97
N GLY A 11 5.29 -5.41 -0.12
CA GLY A 11 6.68 -5.29 -0.55
C GLY A 11 7.60 -4.58 0.45
N GLY A 12 8.77 -4.15 -0.04
CA GLY A 12 9.74 -3.35 0.72
C GLY A 12 9.45 -1.85 0.70
N LEU A 13 10.38 -1.07 1.26
CA LEU A 13 10.26 0.40 1.32
C LEU A 13 10.21 0.99 -0.10
N GLU A 14 11.05 0.52 -1.02
CA GLU A 14 11.08 1.04 -2.39
C GLU A 14 9.73 0.88 -3.09
N LYS A 15 9.05 -0.26 -2.90
CA LYS A 15 7.73 -0.49 -3.48
C LYS A 15 6.66 0.41 -2.87
N VAL A 16 6.72 0.66 -1.56
CA VAL A 16 5.81 1.62 -0.90
C VAL A 16 6.02 3.03 -1.45
N MET A 17 7.27 3.45 -1.61
CA MET A 17 7.58 4.78 -2.17
C MET A 17 7.13 4.89 -3.63
N ALA A 18 7.35 3.87 -4.46
CA ALA A 18 6.86 3.84 -5.83
C ALA A 18 5.32 3.93 -5.91
N ALA A 19 4.61 3.20 -5.05
CA ALA A 19 3.14 3.26 -4.96
C ALA A 19 2.64 4.62 -4.45
N HIS A 20 3.38 5.28 -3.56
CA HIS A 20 3.07 6.64 -3.13
C HIS A 20 3.22 7.65 -4.27
N ILE A 21 4.33 7.60 -5.00
CA ILE A 21 4.63 8.53 -6.12
C ILE A 21 3.64 8.35 -7.28
N SER A 22 3.30 7.11 -7.61
CA SER A 22 2.32 6.79 -8.67
C SER A 22 0.87 7.02 -8.26
N GLY A 23 0.59 7.19 -6.97
CA GLY A 23 -0.76 7.30 -6.43
C GLY A 23 -1.47 5.95 -6.19
N GLU A 24 -0.85 4.81 -6.54
CA GLU A 24 -1.42 3.46 -6.36
C GLU A 24 -1.56 3.04 -4.89
N LEU A 25 -0.87 3.70 -3.97
CA LEU A 25 -0.95 3.35 -2.55
C LEU A 25 -2.34 3.63 -1.96
N VAL A 26 -2.98 4.72 -2.35
CA VAL A 26 -4.33 5.10 -1.87
C VAL A 26 -5.40 4.05 -2.23
N PRO A 27 -5.57 3.65 -3.51
CA PRO A 27 -6.54 2.61 -3.85
C PRO A 27 -6.21 1.27 -3.17
N ALA A 28 -4.94 0.89 -3.04
CA ALA A 28 -4.56 -0.33 -2.31
C ALA A 28 -5.00 -0.31 -0.83
N LEU A 29 -4.93 0.85 -0.17
CA LEU A 29 -5.40 1.01 1.21
C LEU A 29 -6.93 1.02 1.31
N LYS A 30 -7.63 1.59 0.32
CA LYS A 30 -9.10 1.55 0.24
C LYS A 30 -9.60 0.12 0.06
N ASP A 31 -9.01 -0.65 -0.85
CA ASP A 31 -9.35 -2.06 -1.09
C ASP A 31 -9.12 -2.92 0.15
N ALA A 32 -8.10 -2.61 0.94
CA ALA A 32 -7.82 -3.27 2.21
C ALA A 32 -8.72 -2.81 3.38
N GLY A 33 -9.61 -1.84 3.16
CA GLY A 33 -10.43 -1.24 4.22
C GLY A 33 -9.61 -0.43 5.24
N ALA A 34 -8.37 -0.07 4.90
CA ALA A 34 -7.47 0.69 5.77
C ALA A 34 -7.67 2.21 5.63
N LEU A 35 -8.41 2.67 4.62
CA LEU A 35 -8.67 4.08 4.36
C LEU A 35 -10.13 4.34 3.96
N TRP A 36 -10.77 5.26 4.67
CA TRP A 36 -12.17 5.67 4.49
C TRP A 36 -12.21 7.21 4.38
N LEU A 37 -11.74 7.75 3.26
CA LEU A 37 -11.76 9.17 2.90
C LEU A 37 -12.33 9.35 1.48
#